data_AF-A0A9P7CZ15-F1
#
_entry.id   AF-A0A9P7CZ15-F1
#
_cell.length_a   1.000
_cell.length_b   1.000
_cell.length_c   1.000
_cell.angle_alpha   90.00
_cell.angle_beta   90.00
_cell.angle_gamma   90.00
#
_symmetry.space_group_name_H-M   'P 1'
#
loop_
_entity.id
_entity.type
_entity.pdbx_description
1 polymer ?
#
loop_
_entity_poly.entity_id
_entity_poly.type
_entity_poly.pdbx_seq_one_letter_code
_entity_poly.pdbx_strand_id
1 'polypeptide(L)'
;ARSLYHWLFSLLHSTSPSPSLCWTAAHTGSLAPECLANDYVDCMASSAQHSAGVLASAPLATFAMDDFTVFAPDYGFIECNLSSFVISRLEHAYVSHVSFRPAKALTLALYDRHLLPDFPYTRASSSYSAVVQLYARSSQLDTAQVRHRRFHDTPPWCHFGCDVFESMHHIFALCPAFMAIR
;
A
#
# COMPACT_ATOMS: atom_id res chain seq x y z
N ALA A 1 -5.19 23.33 5.16
CA ALA A 1 -5.47 24.38 6.12
C ALA A 1 -6.46 23.87 7.14
N ARG A 2 -7.72 23.52 6.84
CA ARG A 2 -8.64 23.01 7.89
C ARG A 2 -8.11 21.76 8.60
N SER A 3 -7.54 20.82 7.85
CA SER A 3 -6.85 19.63 8.38
C SER A 3 -5.56 19.95 9.16
N LEU A 4 -4.78 20.94 8.72
CA LEU A 4 -3.55 21.38 9.39
C LEU A 4 -3.84 22.19 10.65
N TYR A 5 -4.86 23.05 10.64
CA TYR A 5 -5.39 23.75 11.80
C TYR A 5 -6.05 22.76 12.76
N HIS A 6 -6.80 21.77 12.28
CA HIS A 6 -7.34 20.70 13.14
C HIS A 6 -6.23 19.85 13.75
N TRP A 7 -5.17 19.56 13.02
CA TRP A 7 -3.99 18.87 13.56
C TRP A 7 -3.26 19.74 14.60
N LEU A 8 -3.04 21.03 14.32
CA LEU A 8 -2.49 22.00 15.28
C LEU A 8 -3.37 22.13 16.52
N PHE A 9 -4.68 22.27 16.36
CA PHE A 9 -5.62 22.32 17.47
C PHE A 9 -5.64 21.00 18.23
N SER A 10 -5.61 19.85 17.56
CA SER A 10 -5.51 18.54 18.21
C SER A 10 -4.23 18.42 19.02
N LEU A 11 -3.09 18.90 18.50
CA LEU A 11 -1.83 18.95 19.24
C LEU A 11 -1.96 19.82 20.48
N LEU A 12 -2.46 21.05 20.34
CA LEU A 12 -2.70 21.99 21.46
C LEU A 12 -3.60 21.39 22.55
N HIS A 13 -4.63 20.63 22.18
CA HIS A 13 -5.52 19.95 23.13
C HIS A 13 -4.89 18.70 23.78
N SER A 14 -3.96 18.03 23.09
CA SER A 14 -3.32 16.80 23.57
C SER A 14 -2.09 17.02 24.46
N THR A 15 -1.43 18.17 24.35
CA THR A 15 -0.28 18.55 25.19
C THR A 15 -0.74 19.12 26.53
N SER A 16 -0.18 18.61 27.63
CA SER A 16 -0.36 19.16 28.98
C SER A 16 1.01 19.53 29.59
N PRO A 17 1.24 20.80 29.96
CA PRO A 17 0.30 21.93 29.83
C PRO A 17 0.10 22.38 28.37
N SER A 18 -1.08 22.92 28.06
CA SER A 18 -1.38 23.45 26.73
C SER A 18 -0.47 24.64 26.40
N PRO A 19 0.15 24.69 25.20
CA PRO A 19 0.97 25.81 24.79
C PRO A 19 0.17 27.13 24.75
N SER A 20 0.75 28.22 25.23
CA SER A 20 0.15 29.55 25.08
C SER A 20 0.30 30.06 23.64
N LEU A 21 -0.80 30.43 23.00
CA LEU A 21 -0.78 31.09 21.70
C LEU A 21 -0.36 32.56 21.89
N CYS A 22 0.82 32.92 21.39
CA CYS A 22 1.33 34.29 21.45
C CYS A 22 1.38 34.91 20.06
N TRP A 23 0.94 36.15 19.94
CA TRP A 23 1.11 36.93 18.72
C TRP A 23 2.46 37.65 18.74
N THR A 24 3.19 37.62 17.62
CA THR A 24 4.44 38.36 17.43
C THR A 24 4.30 39.23 16.19
N ALA A 25 4.63 40.52 16.34
CA ALA A 25 4.59 41.48 15.25
C ALA A 25 5.69 41.20 14.21
N ALA A 26 5.34 41.16 12.93
CA ALA A 26 6.29 41.08 11.82
C ALA A 26 6.95 42.44 11.54
N HIS A 27 8.14 42.41 10.94
CA HIS A 27 8.83 43.60 10.40
C HIS A 27 9.10 44.71 11.43
N THR A 28 9.33 44.35 12.69
CA THR A 28 9.55 45.31 13.77
C THR A 28 11.01 45.73 13.95
N GLY A 29 11.94 45.13 13.19
CA GLY A 29 13.39 45.35 13.34
C GLY A 29 13.96 44.89 14.70
N SER A 30 13.15 44.20 15.50
CA SER A 30 13.52 43.69 16.82
C SER A 30 14.36 42.43 16.70
N LEU A 31 15.40 42.32 17.52
CA LEU A 31 16.28 41.14 17.63
C LEU A 31 15.81 40.14 18.70
N ALA A 32 14.59 40.31 19.21
CA ALA A 32 14.01 39.35 20.13
C ALA A 32 13.84 37.98 19.42
N PRO A 33 14.05 36.84 20.12
CA PRO A 33 14.00 35.50 19.51
C PRO A 33 12.71 35.22 18.74
N GLU A 34 11.58 35.66 19.27
CA GLU A 34 10.26 35.55 18.65
C GLU A 34 10.15 36.33 17.34
N CYS A 35 10.75 37.52 17.27
CA CYS A 35 10.75 38.35 16.06
C CYS A 35 11.65 37.73 14.98
N LEU A 36 12.83 37.23 15.37
CA LEU A 36 13.75 36.52 14.46
C LEU A 36 13.13 35.24 13.89
N ALA A 37 12.41 34.47 14.71
CA ALA A 37 11.70 33.27 14.26
C ALA A 37 10.58 33.62 13.28
N ASN A 38 9.82 34.68 13.55
CA ASN A 38 8.76 35.16 12.67
C ASN A 38 9.30 35.63 11.32
N ASP A 39 10.38 36.43 11.32
CA ASP A 39 11.04 36.90 10.10
C ASP A 39 11.61 35.75 9.25
N TYR A 40 12.16 34.71 9.90
CA TYR A 40 12.65 33.51 9.20
C TYR A 40 11.51 32.76 8.48
N VAL A 41 10.38 32.55 9.16
CA VAL A 41 9.22 31.86 8.58
C VAL A 41 8.60 32.67 7.44
N ASP A 42 8.51 33.99 7.59
CA ASP A 42 8.00 34.91 6.57
C ASP A 42 8.88 34.92 5.31
N CYS A 43 10.21 34.92 5.49
CA CYS A 43 11.17 34.80 4.40
C CYS A 43 11.03 33.47 3.65
N MET A 44 10.89 32.35 4.37
CA MET A 44 10.65 31.04 3.74
C MET A 44 9.34 31.03 2.94
N ALA A 45 8.24 31.54 3.51
CA ALA A 45 6.95 31.61 2.84
C ALA A 45 7.02 32.44 1.55
N SER A 46 7.69 33.59 1.61
CA SER A 46 7.90 34.47 0.45
C SER A 46 8.80 33.82 -0.61
N SER A 47 9.90 33.16 -0.22
CA SER A 47 10.81 32.47 -1.15
C SER A 47 10.14 31.31 -1.89
N ALA A 48 9.20 30.62 -1.23
CA ALA A 48 8.42 29.54 -1.83
C ALA A 48 7.50 30.05 -2.96
N GLN A 49 7.02 31.30 -2.89
CA GLN A 49 6.21 31.92 -3.95
C GLN A 49 7.03 32.24 -5.21
N HIS A 50 8.32 32.52 -5.04
CA HIS A 50 9.22 32.84 -6.17
C HIS A 50 9.75 31.61 -6.92
N SER A 51 9.50 30.40 -6.40
CA SER A 51 9.85 29.13 -7.04
C SER A 51 8.80 28.69 -8.09
N ALA A 52 8.31 29.62 -8.90
CA ALA A 52 7.30 29.38 -9.93
C ALA A 52 7.94 28.93 -11.26
N GLY A 53 8.58 27.75 -11.25
CA GLY A 53 8.78 26.99 -12.48
C GLY A 53 7.47 26.28 -12.83
N VAL A 54 7.01 26.40 -14.09
CA VAL A 54 5.77 25.84 -14.69
C VAL A 54 4.99 24.98 -13.69
N LEU A 55 4.15 25.63 -12.90
CA LEU A 55 3.24 24.91 -12.01
C LEU A 55 2.31 24.12 -12.92
N ALA A 56 2.38 22.79 -12.82
CA ALA A 56 1.39 21.91 -13.42
C ALA A 56 0.00 22.46 -13.02
N SER A 57 -0.83 22.77 -14.01
CA SER A 57 -2.16 23.33 -13.75
C SER A 57 -2.92 22.35 -12.86
N ALA A 58 -3.08 22.69 -11.58
CA ALA A 58 -3.91 21.91 -10.68
C ALA A 58 -5.32 21.86 -11.27
N PRO A 59 -5.95 20.68 -11.40
CA PRO A 59 -7.29 20.59 -11.98
C PRO A 59 -8.31 21.35 -11.13
N LEU A 60 -9.35 21.88 -11.78
CA LEU A 60 -10.45 22.59 -11.14
C LEU A 60 -11.10 21.72 -10.05
N ALA A 61 -11.15 22.26 -8.83
CA ALA A 61 -11.79 21.58 -7.71
C ALA A 61 -13.27 21.33 -8.02
N THR A 62 -13.72 20.09 -7.84
CA THR A 62 -15.13 19.73 -7.91
C THR A 62 -15.78 19.88 -6.53
N PHE A 63 -17.11 19.98 -6.46
CA PHE A 63 -17.87 20.23 -5.22
C PHE A 63 -17.62 19.26 -4.05
N ALA A 64 -16.94 18.13 -4.29
CA ALA A 64 -16.62 17.11 -3.28
C ALA A 64 -15.15 17.12 -2.81
N MET A 65 -14.28 17.91 -3.45
CA MET A 65 -12.85 17.95 -3.14
C MET A 65 -12.58 19.01 -2.07
N ASP A 66 -11.91 18.61 -0.98
CA ASP A 66 -11.41 19.55 0.02
C ASP A 66 -10.22 20.34 -0.57
N ASP A 67 -10.04 21.60 -0.15
CA ASP A 67 -8.96 22.50 -0.60
C ASP A 67 -7.55 21.98 -0.27
N PHE A 68 -7.46 20.91 0.53
CA PHE A 68 -6.22 20.26 0.97
C PHE A 68 -6.08 18.84 0.48
N THR A 69 -6.88 18.46 -0.52
CA THR A 69 -6.69 17.22 -1.24
C THR A 69 -5.30 17.25 -1.85
N VAL A 70 -4.44 16.33 -1.40
CA VAL A 70 -3.04 16.31 -1.82
C VAL A 70 -2.98 15.98 -3.30
N PHE A 71 -2.28 16.81 -4.07
CA PHE A 71 -2.06 16.57 -5.49
C PHE A 71 -0.64 16.05 -5.71
N ALA A 72 -0.52 14.97 -6.48
CA ALA A 72 0.76 14.51 -7.01
C ALA A 72 0.73 14.58 -8.55
N PRO A 73 1.73 15.18 -9.22
CA PRO A 73 1.71 15.38 -10.68
C PRO A 73 1.37 14.13 -11.50
N ASP A 74 1.89 12.97 -11.09
CA ASP A 74 1.69 11.71 -11.81
C ASP A 74 0.37 10.99 -11.47
N TYR A 75 -0.31 11.40 -10.38
CA TYR A 75 -1.44 10.67 -9.81
C TYR A 75 -2.71 11.50 -9.64
N GLY A 76 -2.62 12.83 -9.84
CA GLY A 76 -3.73 13.73 -9.60
C GLY A 76 -4.03 13.93 -8.12
N PHE A 77 -5.30 14.16 -7.81
CA PHE A 77 -5.79 14.34 -6.45
C PHE A 77 -5.89 13.01 -5.70
N ILE A 78 -5.31 12.97 -4.51
CA ILE A 78 -5.28 11.81 -3.63
C ILE A 78 -6.46 11.94 -2.66
N GLU A 79 -7.55 11.27 -3.00
CA GLU A 79 -8.78 11.25 -2.19
C GLU A 79 -8.76 10.15 -1.11
N CYS A 80 -7.80 9.23 -1.18
CA CYS A 80 -7.61 8.16 -0.20
C CYS A 80 -6.75 8.61 0.98
N ASN A 81 -6.73 7.79 2.05
CA ASN A 81 -5.89 8.08 3.21
C ASN A 81 -4.41 8.23 2.79
N LEU A 82 -3.81 9.38 3.13
CA LEU A 82 -2.45 9.73 2.73
C LEU A 82 -1.40 8.71 3.20
N SER A 83 -1.55 8.14 4.40
CA SER A 83 -0.59 7.13 4.88
C SER A 83 -0.69 5.85 4.04
N SER A 84 -1.91 5.41 3.72
CA SER A 84 -2.12 4.27 2.81
C SER A 84 -1.58 4.53 1.41
N PHE A 85 -1.76 5.75 0.88
CA PHE A 85 -1.20 6.15 -0.40
C PHE A 85 0.33 6.08 -0.39
N VAL A 86 0.98 6.68 0.61
CA VAL A 86 2.45 6.68 0.74
C VAL A 86 2.98 5.26 0.90
N ILE A 87 2.37 4.44 1.76
CA ILE A 87 2.77 3.03 1.93
C ILE A 87 2.66 2.29 0.60
N SER A 88 1.55 2.42 -0.12
CA SER A 88 1.37 1.80 -1.43
C SER A 88 2.42 2.25 -2.45
N ARG A 89 2.83 3.54 -2.43
CA ARG A 89 3.90 4.04 -3.30
C ARG A 89 5.27 3.47 -2.93
N LEU A 90 5.59 3.38 -1.63
CA LEU A 90 6.83 2.77 -1.16
C LEU A 90 6.89 1.28 -1.51
N GLU A 91 5.79 0.55 -1.32
CA GLU A 91 5.66 -0.85 -1.74
C GLU A 91 5.85 -0.99 -3.24
N HIS A 92 5.18 -0.16 -4.05
CA HIS A 92 5.31 -0.20 -5.49
C HIS A 92 6.75 0.10 -5.95
N ALA A 93 7.39 1.12 -5.36
CA ALA A 93 8.79 1.47 -5.64
C ALA A 93 9.75 0.34 -5.26
N TYR A 94 9.52 -0.29 -4.10
CA TYR A 94 10.30 -1.42 -3.63
C TYR A 94 10.13 -2.64 -4.54
N VAL A 95 8.89 -2.99 -4.90
CA VAL A 95 8.55 -4.14 -5.77
C VAL A 95 9.03 -3.92 -7.21
N SER A 96 9.02 -2.68 -7.70
CA SER A 96 9.47 -2.33 -9.06
C SER A 96 11.00 -2.27 -9.19
N HIS A 97 11.74 -2.33 -8.09
CA HIS A 97 13.19 -2.26 -8.12
C HIS A 97 13.77 -3.52 -8.77
N VAL A 98 14.80 -3.39 -9.61
CA VAL A 98 15.38 -4.52 -10.39
C VAL A 98 15.95 -5.63 -9.50
N SER A 99 16.38 -5.27 -8.28
CA SER A 99 16.87 -6.23 -7.28
C SER A 99 15.75 -6.90 -6.47
N PHE A 100 14.50 -6.44 -6.58
CA PHE A 100 13.39 -7.05 -5.87
C PHE A 100 13.23 -8.50 -6.32
N ARG A 101 13.23 -9.39 -5.33
CA ARG A 101 12.93 -10.80 -5.53
C ARG A 101 11.75 -11.10 -4.61
N PRO A 102 10.55 -11.30 -5.16
CA PRO A 102 9.42 -11.71 -4.33
C PRO A 102 9.78 -13.02 -3.62
N ALA A 103 9.25 -13.20 -2.41
CA ALA A 103 9.47 -14.41 -1.64
C ALA A 103 8.96 -15.61 -2.45
N LYS A 104 9.90 -16.44 -2.93
CA LYS A 104 9.61 -17.64 -3.72
C LYS A 104 9.11 -18.80 -2.86
N ALA A 105 9.34 -18.70 -1.55
CA ALA A 105 8.85 -19.64 -0.56
C ALA A 105 7.79 -18.96 0.28
N LEU A 106 6.73 -19.71 0.56
CA LEU A 106 5.71 -19.35 1.53
C LEU A 106 6.38 -19.17 2.91
N THR A 107 6.35 -17.95 3.45
CA THR A 107 6.98 -17.64 4.73
C THR A 107 6.22 -18.35 5.84
N LEU A 108 6.77 -19.46 6.38
CA LEU A 108 6.16 -20.26 7.45
C LEU A 108 5.83 -19.47 8.73
N ALA A 109 6.38 -18.27 8.89
CA ALA A 109 6.06 -17.36 9.98
C ALA A 109 4.69 -16.68 9.84
N LEU A 110 4.13 -16.62 8.62
CA LEU A 110 2.82 -16.03 8.31
C LEU A 110 1.69 -17.07 8.30
N TYR A 111 2.03 -18.35 8.39
CA TYR A 111 1.04 -19.42 8.48
C TYR A 111 0.61 -19.62 9.92
N ASP A 112 -0.68 -19.88 10.09
CA ASP A 112 -1.20 -20.34 11.36
C ASP A 112 -0.50 -21.66 11.74
N ARG A 113 0.17 -21.65 12.89
CA ARG A 113 0.84 -22.83 13.47
C ARG A 113 -0.06 -23.59 14.43
N HIS A 114 -1.25 -23.08 14.71
CA HIS A 114 -2.19 -23.77 15.56
C HIS A 114 -2.67 -25.05 14.88
N LEU A 115 -2.87 -26.08 15.69
CA LEU A 115 -3.54 -27.29 15.26
C LEU A 115 -4.92 -26.91 14.72
N LEU A 116 -5.24 -27.42 13.54
CA LEU A 116 -6.57 -27.26 12.96
C LEU A 116 -7.61 -27.69 14.00
N PRO A 117 -8.60 -26.85 14.31
CA PRO A 117 -9.65 -27.21 15.25
C PRO A 117 -10.35 -28.50 14.82
N ASP A 118 -10.65 -29.36 15.79
CA ASP A 118 -11.21 -30.68 15.54
C ASP A 118 -12.72 -30.64 15.29
N PHE A 119 -13.10 -29.86 14.27
CA PHE A 119 -14.48 -29.76 13.86
C PHE A 119 -14.80 -30.83 12.81
N PRO A 120 -15.98 -31.47 12.86
CA PRO A 120 -16.36 -32.50 11.88
C PRO A 120 -16.36 -31.97 10.44
N TYR A 121 -16.56 -30.67 10.25
CA TYR A 121 -16.51 -30.04 8.94
C TYR A 121 -15.08 -29.80 8.43
N THR A 122 -14.00 -29.87 9.22
CA THR A 122 -12.62 -29.81 8.66
C THR A 122 -12.15 -31.15 8.12
N ARG A 123 -12.87 -32.25 8.43
CA ARG A 123 -12.55 -33.62 8.00
C ARG A 123 -13.39 -34.13 6.83
N ALA A 124 -14.43 -33.41 6.43
CA ALA A 124 -15.28 -33.79 5.30
C ALA A 124 -14.56 -33.55 3.96
N SER A 125 -14.69 -34.48 3.00
CA SER A 125 -14.14 -34.30 1.65
C SER A 125 -14.66 -33.02 0.95
N SER A 126 -15.88 -32.60 1.29
CA SER A 126 -16.49 -31.37 0.82
C SER A 126 -15.78 -30.10 1.32
N SER A 127 -15.25 -30.09 2.54
CA SER A 127 -14.53 -28.92 3.05
C SER A 127 -13.12 -28.82 2.50
N TYR A 128 -12.43 -29.95 2.33
CA TYR A 128 -11.18 -29.99 1.60
C TYR A 128 -11.36 -29.47 0.17
N SER A 129 -12.42 -29.91 -0.52
CA SER A 129 -12.77 -29.42 -1.85
C SER A 129 -13.07 -27.91 -1.86
N ALA A 130 -13.80 -27.40 -0.85
CA ALA A 130 -14.08 -25.98 -0.72
C ALA A 130 -12.81 -25.15 -0.51
N VAL A 131 -11.87 -25.63 0.31
CA VAL A 131 -10.57 -24.99 0.56
C VAL A 131 -9.73 -24.95 -0.72
N VAL A 132 -9.62 -26.08 -1.44
CA VAL A 132 -8.93 -26.14 -2.74
C VAL A 132 -9.56 -25.17 -3.74
N GLN A 133 -10.89 -25.12 -3.83
CA GLN A 133 -11.59 -24.18 -4.71
C GLN A 133 -11.35 -22.72 -4.31
N LEU A 134 -11.28 -22.43 -3.02
CA LEU A 134 -11.03 -21.08 -2.50
C LEU A 134 -9.61 -20.63 -2.85
N TYR A 135 -8.60 -21.48 -2.64
CA TYR A 135 -7.23 -21.21 -3.06
C TYR A 135 -7.05 -21.16 -4.58
N ALA A 136 -7.82 -21.94 -5.32
CA ALA A 136 -7.84 -21.89 -6.78
C ALA A 136 -8.39 -20.54 -7.28
N ARG A 137 -9.54 -20.12 -6.76
CA ARG A 137 -10.17 -18.83 -7.14
C ARG A 137 -9.35 -17.63 -6.72
N SER A 138 -8.66 -17.69 -5.59
CA SER A 138 -7.75 -16.62 -5.15
C SER A 138 -6.39 -16.66 -5.86
N SER A 139 -6.16 -17.59 -6.79
CA SER A 139 -4.88 -17.81 -7.45
C SER A 139 -3.72 -18.03 -6.47
N GLN A 140 -4.00 -18.57 -5.29
CA GLN A 140 -3.00 -18.83 -4.24
C GLN A 140 -2.38 -20.22 -4.34
N LEU A 141 -2.93 -21.11 -5.17
CA LEU A 141 -2.30 -22.39 -5.48
C LEU A 141 -1.03 -22.18 -6.33
N ASP A 142 0.11 -22.67 -5.81
CA ASP A 142 1.43 -22.53 -6.41
C ASP A 142 1.64 -23.50 -7.59
N THR A 143 0.85 -23.33 -8.66
CA THR A 143 1.00 -24.10 -9.91
C THR A 143 2.13 -23.53 -10.78
N ALA A 144 2.76 -24.34 -11.63
CA ALA A 144 3.82 -23.88 -12.55
C ALA A 144 3.36 -22.70 -13.40
N GLN A 145 2.10 -22.70 -13.85
CA GLN A 145 1.54 -21.59 -14.60
C GLN A 145 1.46 -20.30 -13.77
N VAL A 146 1.06 -20.39 -12.50
CA VAL A 146 1.00 -19.24 -11.58
C VAL A 146 2.41 -18.74 -11.28
N ARG A 147 3.38 -19.62 -11.03
CA ARG A 147 4.79 -19.26 -10.83
C ARG A 147 5.40 -18.61 -12.05
N HIS A 148 5.19 -19.18 -13.23
CA HIS A 148 5.67 -18.61 -14.48
C HIS A 148 5.11 -17.20 -14.70
N ARG A 149 3.82 -16.98 -14.45
CA ARG A 149 3.20 -15.65 -14.57
C ARG A 149 3.71 -14.65 -13.53
N ARG A 150 4.05 -15.10 -12.31
CA ARG A 150 4.48 -14.21 -11.22
C ARG A 150 5.97 -13.89 -11.25
N PHE A 151 6.80 -14.87 -11.59
CA PHE A 151 8.24 -14.83 -11.38
C PHE A 151 9.04 -15.09 -12.65
N HIS A 152 8.42 -15.64 -13.71
CA HIS A 152 9.07 -16.04 -14.96
C HIS A 152 10.31 -16.94 -14.76
N ASP A 153 10.41 -17.64 -13.63
CA ASP A 153 11.59 -18.42 -13.26
C ASP A 153 11.49 -19.90 -13.62
N THR A 154 10.27 -20.42 -13.67
CA THR A 154 9.97 -21.79 -14.10
C THR A 154 9.17 -21.76 -15.40
N PRO A 155 9.39 -22.70 -16.34
CA PRO A 155 8.49 -22.84 -17.48
C PRO A 155 7.08 -23.26 -17.02
N PRO A 156 6.02 -22.91 -17.77
CA PRO A 156 4.63 -23.16 -17.36
C PRO A 156 4.16 -24.62 -17.56
N TRP A 157 5.06 -25.53 -17.93
CA TRP A 157 4.75 -26.93 -18.21
C TRP A 157 4.44 -27.71 -16.94
N CYS A 158 3.67 -28.79 -17.09
CA CYS A 158 3.36 -29.71 -16.00
C CYS A 158 4.63 -30.36 -15.43
N HIS A 159 4.89 -30.18 -14.13
CA HIS A 159 5.99 -30.82 -13.42
C HIS A 159 5.84 -32.34 -13.34
N PHE A 160 4.63 -32.86 -13.55
CA PHE A 160 4.32 -34.29 -13.51
C PHE A 160 4.51 -35.00 -14.86
N GLY A 161 5.09 -34.32 -15.86
CA GLY A 161 5.47 -34.92 -17.15
C GLY A 161 4.40 -34.88 -18.25
N CYS A 162 3.38 -34.03 -18.11
CA CYS A 162 2.39 -33.82 -19.18
C CYS A 162 2.84 -32.73 -20.15
N ASP A 163 2.54 -32.90 -21.44
CA ASP A 163 2.79 -31.89 -22.48
C ASP A 163 1.69 -30.81 -22.53
N VAL A 164 1.27 -30.35 -21.36
CA VAL A 164 0.21 -29.34 -21.18
C VAL A 164 0.65 -28.38 -20.09
N PHE A 165 0.19 -27.12 -20.15
CA PHE A 165 0.44 -26.17 -19.08
C PHE A 165 -0.15 -26.62 -17.74
N GLU A 166 0.63 -26.42 -16.68
CA GLU A 166 0.23 -26.74 -15.32
C GLU A 166 -0.77 -25.71 -14.78
N SER A 167 -1.99 -25.77 -15.28
CA SER A 167 -3.12 -25.04 -14.72
C SER A 167 -3.74 -25.82 -13.57
N MET A 168 -4.49 -25.12 -12.71
CA MET A 168 -5.29 -25.79 -11.66
C MET A 168 -6.26 -26.81 -12.26
N HIS A 169 -6.90 -26.47 -13.38
CA HIS A 169 -7.78 -27.41 -14.08
C HIS A 169 -7.01 -28.64 -14.57
N HIS A 170 -5.81 -28.48 -15.09
CA HIS A 170 -4.97 -29.61 -15.47
C HIS A 170 -4.65 -30.50 -14.26
N ILE A 171 -4.12 -29.95 -13.17
CA ILE A 171 -3.75 -30.73 -11.96
C ILE A 171 -4.93 -31.50 -11.39
N PHE A 172 -6.07 -30.83 -11.14
CA PHE A 172 -7.20 -31.45 -10.44
C PHE A 172 -8.13 -32.23 -11.37
N ALA A 173 -8.13 -31.94 -12.68
CA ALA A 173 -9.13 -32.51 -13.58
C ALA A 173 -8.61 -33.39 -14.72
N LEU A 174 -7.36 -33.26 -15.13
CA LEU A 174 -6.87 -33.91 -16.36
C LEU A 174 -5.55 -34.66 -16.15
N CYS A 175 -4.77 -34.31 -15.14
CA CYS A 175 -3.42 -34.83 -14.94
C CYS A 175 -3.46 -36.34 -14.64
N PRO A 176 -2.81 -37.19 -15.47
CA PRO A 176 -2.76 -38.63 -15.28
C PRO A 176 -2.15 -39.04 -13.94
N ALA A 177 -1.19 -38.26 -13.42
CA ALA A 177 -0.54 -38.52 -12.14
C ALA A 177 -1.52 -38.56 -10.95
N PHE A 178 -2.64 -37.83 -11.06
CA PHE A 178 -3.66 -37.74 -10.01
C PHE A 178 -4.93 -38.53 -10.33
N MET A 179 -4.98 -39.27 -11.46
CA MET A 179 -6.16 -40.07 -11.81
C MET A 179 -6.50 -41.13 -10.76
N ALA A 180 -5.50 -41.68 -10.07
CA ALA A 180 -5.71 -42.72 -9.05
C ALA A 180 -6.25 -42.19 -7.71
N ILE A 181 -6.18 -40.87 -7.47
CA ILE A 181 -6.56 -40.22 -6.20
C ILE A 181 -7.91 -39.50 -6.34
N ARG A 182 -8.46 -39.49 -7.55
CA ARG A 182 -9.73 -38.86 -7.89
C ARG A 182 -10.90 -39.79 -7.60
#